data_AF-T1B7Z6-F1
#
_entry.id   AF-T1B7Z6-F1
#
_cell.length_a   1.000
_cell.length_b   1.000
_cell.length_c   1.000
_cell.angle_alpha   90.00
_cell.angle_beta   90.00
_cell.angle_gamma   90.00
#
_symmetry.space_group_name_H-M   'P 1'
#
loop_
_entity.id
_entity.type
_entity.pdbx_description
1 polymer ?
#
loop_
_entity_poly.entity_id
_entity_poly.type
_entity_poly.pdbx_seq_one_letter_code
_entity_poly.pdbx_strand_id
1 'polypeptide(L)'
;ALRRRGKVTSVDKRNVLETSRLWREVVDDVSQEYPDVQVEHQLVDSMAMLLVLRPQAFDVVLAENMFGDILSDELGGVVGSLGVMASASLGDGTPGLYEPVHGSAPDIAGKDLANPLGAILSLAMLAEHSLDLPWIARAIEGASGRCSPRACAQRHRGGHARRDTGRHPRHGRAHRGLARPEPPHPAGPQRGPTSERRWTVMWDTGAHTLLQCLQEEGVEVIFGYPGGAVLPIYDALYD
;
A
#
# COMPACT_ATOMS: atom_id res chain seq x y z
N ALA A 1 -11.45 17.97 1.65
CA ALA A 1 -11.51 18.32 0.21
C ALA A 1 -11.15 19.78 -0.07
N LEU A 2 -11.68 20.77 0.68
CA LEU A 2 -11.41 22.19 0.47
C LEU A 2 -9.93 22.60 0.52
N ARG A 3 -9.10 21.92 1.33
CA ARG A 3 -7.63 22.12 1.36
C ARG A 3 -6.87 21.38 0.25
N ARG A 4 -7.58 20.70 -0.65
CA ARG A 4 -7.04 19.84 -1.72
C ARG A 4 -7.64 20.24 -3.08
N ARG A 5 -8.08 19.28 -3.91
CA ARG A 5 -8.64 19.54 -5.26
C ARG A 5 -10.16 19.71 -5.26
N GLY A 6 -10.79 19.82 -4.07
CA GLY A 6 -12.22 20.07 -3.97
C GLY A 6 -13.11 18.91 -4.44
N LYS A 7 -12.61 17.66 -4.43
CA LYS A 7 -13.39 16.49 -4.84
C LYS A 7 -13.46 15.43 -3.74
N VAL A 8 -14.65 14.88 -3.50
CA VAL A 8 -14.91 13.73 -2.61
C VAL A 8 -15.59 12.62 -3.39
N THR A 9 -15.05 11.41 -3.29
CA THR A 9 -15.68 10.19 -3.77
C THR A 9 -16.17 9.41 -2.54
N SER A 10 -17.49 9.39 -2.33
CA SER A 10 -18.13 8.60 -1.27
C SER A 10 -18.32 7.15 -1.71
N VAL A 11 -17.81 6.22 -0.91
CA VAL A 11 -17.85 4.79 -1.20
C VAL A 11 -18.94 4.11 -0.40
N ASP A 12 -19.77 3.31 -1.07
CA ASP A 12 -20.87 2.59 -0.43
C ASP A 12 -21.14 1.22 -1.10
N LYS A 13 -22.11 0.47 -0.57
CA LYS A 13 -22.69 -0.71 -1.21
C LYS A 13 -24.22 -0.61 -1.25
N ARG A 14 -24.76 0.55 -1.68
CA ARG A 14 -26.22 0.85 -1.60
C ARG A 14 -27.12 -0.14 -2.34
N ASN A 15 -26.56 -0.86 -3.31
CA ASN A 15 -27.29 -1.85 -4.11
C ASN A 15 -27.58 -3.14 -3.34
N VAL A 16 -26.92 -3.34 -2.18
CA VAL A 16 -27.09 -4.53 -1.33
C VAL A 16 -27.43 -4.14 0.11
N LEU A 17 -26.79 -3.11 0.66
CA LEU A 17 -26.87 -2.78 2.09
C LEU A 17 -27.75 -1.55 2.32
N GLU A 18 -28.73 -1.67 3.22
CA GLU A 18 -29.56 -0.54 3.67
C GLU A 18 -28.74 0.51 4.42
N THR A 19 -27.74 0.10 5.20
CA THR A 19 -26.81 1.02 5.88
C THR A 19 -26.08 1.93 4.89
N SER A 20 -25.69 1.37 3.75
CA SER A 20 -25.05 2.13 2.68
C SER A 20 -26.02 3.03 1.89
N ARG A 21 -27.33 2.77 1.92
CA ARG A 21 -28.32 3.72 1.40
C ARG A 21 -28.45 4.92 2.32
N LEU A 22 -28.59 4.67 3.63
CA LEU A 22 -28.59 5.72 4.64
C LEU A 22 -27.30 6.55 4.60
N TRP A 23 -26.14 5.90 4.47
CA TRP A 23 -24.85 6.58 4.30
C TRP A 23 -24.89 7.56 3.14
N ARG A 24 -25.39 7.12 1.97
CA ARG A 24 -25.48 7.98 0.80
C ARG A 24 -26.42 9.17 1.03
N GLU A 25 -27.61 8.92 1.58
CA GLU A 25 -28.58 9.99 1.90
C GLU A 25 -27.97 11.05 2.82
N VAL A 26 -27.28 10.61 3.88
CA VAL A 26 -26.60 11.53 4.82
C VAL A 26 -25.48 12.30 4.13
N VAL A 27 -24.68 11.65 3.27
CA VAL A 27 -23.62 12.34 2.51
C VAL A 27 -24.20 13.35 1.53
N ASP A 28 -25.30 13.01 0.85
CA ASP A 28 -26.00 13.91 -0.06
C ASP A 28 -26.53 15.14 0.68
N ASP A 29 -27.13 14.96 1.87
CA ASP A 29 -27.62 16.06 2.71
C ASP A 29 -26.46 16.97 3.16
N VAL A 30 -25.39 16.40 3.71
CA VAL A 30 -24.21 17.16 4.17
C VAL A 30 -23.52 17.86 3.00
N SER A 31 -23.54 17.29 1.80
CA SER A 31 -22.91 17.92 0.62
C SER A 31 -23.49 19.30 0.28
N GLN A 32 -24.75 19.55 0.64
CA GLN A 32 -25.42 20.84 0.44
C GLN A 32 -24.76 21.97 1.25
N GLU A 33 -24.10 21.64 2.36
CA GLU A 33 -23.34 22.58 3.18
C GLU A 33 -21.99 22.96 2.57
N TYR A 34 -21.52 22.20 1.56
CA TYR A 34 -20.21 22.36 0.92
C TYR A 34 -20.34 22.50 -0.61
N PRO A 35 -20.97 23.57 -1.13
CA PRO A 35 -21.26 23.72 -2.56
C PRO A 35 -20.01 23.79 -3.46
N ASP A 36 -18.86 24.19 -2.89
CA ASP A 36 -17.58 24.26 -3.60
C ASP A 36 -16.86 22.89 -3.71
N VAL A 37 -17.43 21.83 -3.12
CA VAL A 37 -16.87 20.47 -3.15
C VAL A 37 -17.69 19.60 -4.09
N GLN A 38 -17.05 19.08 -5.13
CA GLN A 38 -17.66 18.07 -5.99
C GLN A 38 -17.77 16.75 -5.23
N VAL A 39 -18.99 16.25 -5.03
CA VAL A 39 -19.26 14.93 -4.46
C VAL A 39 -19.70 13.97 -5.56
N GLU A 40 -19.10 12.78 -5.59
CA GLU A 40 -19.54 11.65 -6.41
C GLU A 40 -19.63 10.39 -5.55
N HIS A 41 -20.39 9.38 -5.99
CA HIS A 41 -20.48 8.11 -5.27
C HIS A 41 -20.01 6.93 -6.10
N GLN A 42 -19.31 5.99 -5.45
CA GLN A 42 -18.79 4.78 -6.07
C GLN A 42 -19.14 3.55 -5.24
N LEU A 43 -19.44 2.43 -5.91
CA LEU A 43 -19.64 1.15 -5.20
C LEU A 43 -18.27 0.56 -4.80
N VAL A 44 -18.14 0.03 -3.59
CA VAL A 44 -16.85 -0.44 -3.03
C VAL A 44 -16.12 -1.47 -3.89
N ASP A 45 -16.83 -2.40 -4.52
CA ASP A 45 -16.26 -3.41 -5.43
C ASP A 45 -15.63 -2.76 -6.67
N SER A 46 -16.36 -1.84 -7.28
CA SER A 46 -15.81 -1.06 -8.40
C SER A 46 -14.72 -0.09 -7.95
N MET A 47 -14.80 0.46 -6.73
CA MET A 47 -13.81 1.38 -6.19
C MET A 47 -12.44 0.71 -6.06
N ALA A 48 -12.39 -0.50 -5.49
CA ALA A 48 -11.17 -1.30 -5.38
C ALA A 48 -10.44 -1.42 -6.73
N MET A 49 -11.17 -1.89 -7.75
CA MET A 49 -10.64 -1.99 -9.12
C MET A 49 -10.15 -0.64 -9.66
N LEU A 50 -10.91 0.45 -9.46
CA LEU A 50 -10.55 1.76 -9.99
C LEU A 50 -9.35 2.40 -9.28
N LEU A 51 -9.11 2.11 -8.00
CA LEU A 51 -7.92 2.58 -7.27
C LEU A 51 -6.65 1.97 -7.86
N VAL A 52 -6.70 0.74 -8.35
CA VAL A 52 -5.57 0.11 -9.04
C VAL A 52 -5.41 0.67 -10.46
N LEU A 53 -6.50 0.75 -11.22
CA LEU A 53 -6.44 1.11 -12.65
C LEU A 53 -6.21 2.60 -12.90
N ARG A 54 -6.81 3.48 -12.09
CA ARG A 54 -6.79 4.93 -12.28
C ARG A 54 -6.74 5.71 -10.95
N PRO A 55 -5.74 5.48 -10.09
CA PRO A 55 -5.64 6.13 -8.78
C PRO A 55 -5.66 7.67 -8.85
N GLN A 56 -5.15 8.24 -9.94
CA GLN A 56 -5.08 9.70 -10.15
C GLN A 56 -6.45 10.38 -10.31
N ALA A 57 -7.52 9.63 -10.57
CA ALA A 57 -8.87 10.16 -10.73
C ALA A 57 -9.52 10.62 -9.41
N PHE A 58 -8.95 10.24 -8.27
CA PHE A 58 -9.51 10.44 -6.94
C PHE A 58 -8.71 11.46 -6.13
N ASP A 59 -9.40 12.26 -5.30
CA ASP A 59 -8.76 13.23 -4.39
C ASP A 59 -8.95 12.86 -2.92
N VAL A 60 -10.20 12.91 -2.43
CA VAL A 60 -10.59 12.42 -1.11
C VAL A 60 -11.54 11.25 -1.29
N VAL A 61 -11.21 10.11 -0.69
CA VAL A 61 -12.11 8.95 -0.63
C VAL A 61 -12.74 8.93 0.76
N LEU A 62 -14.06 8.98 0.81
CA LEU A 62 -14.86 8.91 2.04
C LEU A 62 -15.53 7.53 2.09
N ALA A 63 -15.33 6.79 3.17
CA ALA A 63 -15.84 5.43 3.27
C ALA A 63 -16.27 5.08 4.71
N GLU A 64 -17.19 4.12 4.85
CA GLU A 64 -17.48 3.45 6.11
C GLU A 64 -16.22 2.75 6.66
N ASN A 65 -16.15 2.50 7.97
CA ASN A 65 -14.96 1.96 8.64
C ASN A 65 -14.35 0.75 7.93
N MET A 66 -15.14 -0.32 7.72
CA MET A 66 -14.67 -1.55 7.08
C MET A 66 -14.23 -1.36 5.63
N PHE A 67 -14.92 -0.50 4.86
CA PHE A 67 -14.52 -0.21 3.48
C PHE A 67 -13.26 0.64 3.43
N GLY A 68 -13.12 1.62 4.34
CA GLY A 68 -11.92 2.44 4.47
C GLY A 68 -10.69 1.60 4.79
N ASP A 69 -10.81 0.67 5.73
CA ASP A 69 -9.74 -0.26 6.13
C ASP A 69 -9.21 -1.04 4.92
N ILE A 70 -10.10 -1.77 4.23
CA ILE A 70 -9.77 -2.59 3.05
C ILE A 70 -9.14 -1.75 1.93
N LEU A 71 -9.75 -0.61 1.56
CA LEU A 71 -9.27 0.21 0.46
C LEU A 71 -7.94 0.90 0.79
N SER A 72 -7.71 1.24 2.05
CA SER A 72 -6.45 1.87 2.49
C SER A 72 -5.26 0.90 2.40
N ASP A 73 -5.46 -0.37 2.76
CA ASP A 73 -4.45 -1.43 2.61
C ASP A 73 -4.17 -1.74 1.15
N GLU A 74 -5.20 -1.81 0.29
CA GLU A 74 -5.05 -1.99 -1.15
C GLU A 74 -4.15 -0.90 -1.76
N LEU A 75 -4.37 0.36 -1.37
CA LEU A 75 -3.52 1.49 -1.79
C LEU A 75 -2.09 1.36 -1.27
N GLY A 76 -1.88 0.81 -0.08
CA GLY A 76 -0.56 0.47 0.42
C GLY A 76 0.18 -0.53 -0.47
N GLY A 77 -0.55 -1.50 -1.00
CA GLY A 77 -0.07 -2.42 -2.04
C GLY A 77 0.33 -1.69 -3.33
N VAL A 78 -0.52 -0.79 -3.83
CA VAL A 78 -0.27 0.01 -5.05
C VAL A 78 0.97 0.90 -4.91
N VAL A 79 1.17 1.53 -3.74
CA VAL A 79 2.35 2.36 -3.44
C VAL A 79 3.63 1.53 -3.30
N GLY A 80 3.51 0.22 -3.07
CA GLY A 80 4.62 -0.73 -3.02
C GLY A 80 5.33 -0.82 -1.68
N SER A 81 4.84 -0.14 -0.63
CA SER A 81 5.31 -0.29 0.75
C SER A 81 4.29 0.27 1.74
N LEU A 82 3.78 -0.56 2.65
CA LEU A 82 3.01 -0.08 3.81
C LEU A 82 3.82 0.86 4.72
N GLY A 83 5.16 0.73 4.70
CA GLY A 83 6.10 1.53 5.49
C GLY A 83 6.14 3.03 5.16
N VAL A 84 5.45 3.48 4.11
CA VAL A 84 5.35 4.91 3.76
C VAL A 84 3.97 5.50 4.07
N MET A 85 3.02 4.72 4.57
CA MET A 85 1.67 5.19 4.85
C MET A 85 1.56 5.76 6.27
N ALA A 86 1.11 7.00 6.35
CA ALA A 86 0.76 7.68 7.60
C ALA A 86 -0.76 7.72 7.78
N SER A 87 -1.20 7.75 9.03
CA SER A 87 -2.60 7.92 9.41
C SER A 87 -2.77 8.97 10.51
N ALA A 88 -4.00 9.47 10.59
CA ALA A 88 -4.46 10.28 11.70
C ALA A 88 -5.89 9.88 12.08
N SER A 89 -6.14 9.70 13.37
CA SER A 89 -7.49 9.58 13.93
C SER A 89 -7.81 10.90 14.62
N LEU A 90 -8.77 11.62 14.05
CA LEU A 90 -9.17 12.96 14.48
C LEU A 90 -10.58 12.89 15.08
N GLY A 91 -10.78 13.56 16.21
CA GLY A 91 -12.09 13.79 16.81
C GLY A 91 -12.43 15.29 16.83
N ASP A 92 -13.36 15.67 17.70
CA ASP A 92 -13.70 17.09 17.88
C ASP A 92 -12.55 17.81 18.60
N GLY A 93 -11.78 18.59 17.84
CA GLY A 93 -10.68 19.39 18.36
C GLY A 93 -9.37 18.60 18.54
N THR A 94 -8.65 18.88 19.62
CA THR A 94 -7.36 18.25 19.94
C THR A 94 -7.44 17.57 21.32
N PRO A 95 -6.67 16.48 21.56
CA PRO A 95 -5.64 15.90 20.69
C PRO A 95 -6.19 14.91 19.62
N GLY A 96 -5.46 14.77 18.51
CA GLY A 96 -5.61 13.66 17.56
C GLY A 96 -4.55 12.57 17.79
N LEU A 97 -4.81 11.35 17.32
CA LEU A 97 -3.84 10.26 17.28
C LEU A 97 -3.17 10.23 15.90
N TYR A 98 -1.85 10.13 15.85
CA TYR A 98 -1.08 10.11 14.61
C TYR A 98 -0.10 8.96 14.66
N GLU A 99 -0.22 8.03 13.72
CA GLU A 99 0.55 6.79 13.71
C GLU A 99 0.84 6.32 12.27
N PRO A 100 1.87 5.49 12.04
CA PRO A 100 2.00 4.82 10.76
C PRO A 100 0.88 3.78 10.59
N VAL A 101 0.47 3.51 9.35
CA VAL A 101 -0.55 2.46 9.09
C VAL A 101 -0.01 1.06 9.40
N HIS A 102 1.30 0.84 9.22
CA HIS A 102 1.87 -0.48 9.47
C HIS A 102 1.89 -0.84 10.97
N GLY A 103 1.73 -2.13 11.26
CA GLY A 103 1.87 -2.65 12.63
C GLY A 103 3.31 -2.69 13.14
N SER A 104 3.53 -3.46 14.21
CA SER A 104 4.81 -3.51 14.94
C SER A 104 5.97 -4.20 14.21
N ALA A 105 5.72 -4.92 13.11
CA ALA A 105 6.71 -5.65 12.31
C ALA A 105 7.73 -6.45 13.18
N PRO A 106 7.26 -7.41 13.99
CA PRO A 106 8.07 -8.09 15.01
C PRO A 106 9.22 -8.92 14.41
N ASP A 107 9.09 -9.38 13.18
CA ASP A 107 10.08 -10.11 12.42
C ASP A 107 11.36 -9.30 12.12
N ILE A 108 11.25 -7.96 12.07
CA ILE A 108 12.38 -7.03 11.82
C ILE A 108 12.72 -6.12 13.02
N ALA A 109 12.04 -6.29 14.16
CA ALA A 109 12.31 -5.53 15.36
C ALA A 109 13.78 -5.68 15.81
N GLY A 110 14.42 -4.55 16.13
CA GLY A 110 15.84 -4.51 16.53
C GLY A 110 16.86 -4.67 15.40
N LYS A 111 16.43 -4.81 14.13
CA LYS A 111 17.34 -5.05 12.99
C LYS A 111 17.69 -3.80 12.17
N ASP A 112 17.14 -2.62 12.52
CA ASP A 112 17.32 -1.37 11.75
C ASP A 112 16.91 -1.52 10.27
N LEU A 113 15.82 -2.25 10.02
CA LEU A 113 15.30 -2.52 8.67
C LEU A 113 13.98 -1.81 8.36
N ALA A 114 13.23 -1.41 9.39
CA ALA A 114 11.94 -0.76 9.21
C ALA A 114 12.07 0.58 8.47
N ASN A 115 11.16 0.84 7.54
CA ASN A 115 11.06 2.12 6.86
C ASN A 115 10.40 3.15 7.79
N PRO A 116 11.09 4.23 8.21
CA PRO A 116 10.54 5.19 9.16
C PRO A 116 9.59 6.20 8.53
N LEU A 117 9.41 6.18 7.20
CA LEU A 117 8.67 7.22 6.48
C LEU A 117 7.23 7.35 6.95
N GLY A 118 6.53 6.25 7.25
CA GLY A 118 5.18 6.29 7.80
C GLY A 118 5.10 7.15 9.05
N ALA A 119 5.95 6.88 10.06
CA ALA A 119 5.98 7.65 11.30
C ALA A 119 6.39 9.12 11.10
N ILE A 120 7.33 9.40 10.18
CA ILE A 120 7.75 10.77 9.84
C ILE A 120 6.61 11.54 9.17
N LEU A 121 5.86 10.91 8.28
CA LEU A 121 4.71 11.53 7.62
C LEU A 121 3.53 11.70 8.59
N SER A 122 3.38 10.84 9.60
CA SER A 122 2.40 11.06 10.68
C SER A 122 2.72 12.32 11.50
N LEU A 123 4.00 12.67 11.66
CA LEU A 123 4.40 13.96 12.25
C LEU A 123 4.01 15.16 11.37
N ALA A 124 4.03 14.99 10.03
CA ALA A 124 3.53 16.03 9.13
C ALA A 124 2.02 16.24 9.31
N MET A 125 1.26 15.16 9.44
CA MET A 125 -0.18 15.22 9.75
C MET A 125 -0.45 15.89 11.10
N LEU A 126 0.34 15.58 12.14
CA LEU A 126 0.24 16.24 13.44
C LEU A 126 0.48 17.74 13.34
N ALA A 127 1.53 18.14 12.62
CA ALA A 127 1.87 19.54 12.41
C ALA A 127 0.74 20.29 11.69
N GLU A 128 0.12 19.69 10.69
CA GLU A 128 -0.98 20.30 9.96
C GLU A 128 -2.30 20.33 10.76
N HIS A 129 -2.69 19.21 11.37
CA HIS A 129 -4.04 19.04 11.91
C HIS A 129 -4.19 19.47 13.37
N SER A 130 -3.16 19.28 14.21
CA SER A 130 -3.25 19.63 15.64
C SER A 130 -2.45 20.87 16.03
N LEU A 131 -1.40 21.24 15.28
CA LEU A 131 -0.55 22.39 15.64
C LEU A 131 -0.77 23.62 14.79
N ASP A 132 -1.55 23.53 13.71
CA ASP A 132 -1.75 24.62 12.73
C ASP A 132 -0.43 25.14 12.13
N LEU A 133 0.50 24.22 11.84
CA LEU A 133 1.82 24.49 11.25
C LEU A 133 1.95 23.85 9.85
N PRO A 134 1.13 24.26 8.86
CA PRO A 134 1.12 23.66 7.52
C PRO A 134 2.45 23.86 6.77
N TRP A 135 3.26 24.87 7.15
CA TRP A 135 4.58 25.07 6.57
C TRP A 135 5.59 24.00 7.05
N ILE A 136 5.46 23.51 8.28
CA ILE A 136 6.27 22.39 8.80
C ILE A 136 5.86 21.09 8.10
N ALA A 137 4.56 20.83 8.00
CA ALA A 137 4.04 19.66 7.30
C ALA A 137 4.62 19.56 5.88
N ARG A 138 4.51 20.64 5.09
CA ARG A 138 5.09 20.71 3.73
C ARG A 138 6.61 20.54 3.70
N ALA A 139 7.33 21.03 4.70
CA ALA A 139 8.77 20.84 4.78
C ALA A 139 9.15 19.38 5.02
N ILE A 140 8.43 18.69 5.91
CA ILE A 140 8.60 17.26 6.20
C ILE A 140 8.27 16.42 4.95
N GLU A 141 7.12 16.68 4.32
CA GLU A 141 6.71 15.98 3.09
C GLU A 141 7.71 16.21 1.96
N GLY A 142 8.13 17.46 1.74
CA GLY A 142 9.10 17.81 0.71
C GLY A 142 10.47 17.17 0.95
N ALA A 143 10.92 17.05 2.20
CA ALA A 143 12.14 16.33 2.55
C ALA A 143 11.99 14.83 2.32
N SER A 144 10.87 14.25 2.75
CA SER A 144 10.55 12.82 2.59
C SER A 144 10.46 12.43 1.11
N GLY A 145 9.86 13.25 0.26
CA GLY A 145 9.78 13.02 -1.19
C GLY A 145 11.13 13.07 -1.91
N ARG A 146 12.12 13.80 -1.38
CA ARG A 146 13.51 13.80 -1.89
C ARG A 146 14.28 12.55 -1.47
N CYS A 147 13.92 11.94 -0.35
CA CYS A 147 14.42 10.63 0.06
C CYS A 147 13.71 9.54 -0.76
N SER A 148 14.30 9.14 -1.89
CA SER A 148 13.68 8.21 -2.85
C SER A 148 13.01 7.00 -2.17
N PRO A 149 11.71 6.74 -2.44
CA PRO A 149 11.03 5.54 -1.98
C PRO A 149 11.74 4.26 -2.43
N ARG A 150 12.42 4.29 -3.59
CA ARG A 150 13.22 3.14 -4.07
C ARG A 150 14.43 2.86 -3.20
N ALA A 151 15.10 3.88 -2.66
CA ALA A 151 16.26 3.69 -1.78
C ALA A 151 15.86 3.13 -0.40
N CYS A 152 14.65 3.47 0.09
CA CYS A 152 14.12 2.93 1.35
C CYS A 152 13.43 1.57 1.16
N ALA A 153 12.65 1.38 0.09
CA ALA A 153 11.95 0.13 -0.22
C ALA A 153 12.90 -1.03 -0.57
N GLN A 154 14.09 -0.74 -1.11
CA GLN A 154 15.11 -1.75 -1.41
C GLN A 154 15.61 -2.51 -0.18
N ARG A 155 15.50 -1.95 1.03
CA ARG A 155 15.85 -2.67 2.26
C ARG A 155 14.88 -3.80 2.61
N HIS A 156 13.61 -3.68 2.26
CA HIS A 156 12.61 -4.72 2.52
C HIS A 156 12.71 -5.91 1.55
N ARG A 157 13.20 -5.72 0.32
CA ARG A 157 13.38 -6.79 -0.70
C ARG A 157 14.82 -7.32 -0.79
N GLY A 158 15.55 -7.39 0.32
CA GLY A 158 16.89 -8.03 0.36
C GLY A 158 18.00 -7.32 -0.44
N GLY A 159 17.77 -6.08 -0.90
CA GLY A 159 18.77 -5.30 -1.62
C GLY A 159 19.77 -4.64 -0.67
N HIS A 160 21.04 -5.03 -0.73
CA HIS A 160 22.11 -4.36 0.02
C HIS A 160 22.43 -2.97 -0.56
N ALA A 161 21.70 -1.95 -0.11
CA ALA A 161 22.17 -0.57 -0.23
C ALA A 161 23.18 -0.30 0.90
N ARG A 162 24.47 -0.23 0.55
CA ARG A 162 25.54 0.22 1.47
C ARG A 162 25.23 1.66 1.90
N ARG A 163 25.32 1.93 3.20
CA ARG A 163 25.32 3.31 3.72
C ARG A 163 26.53 4.00 3.11
N ASP A 164 26.30 5.01 2.27
CA ASP A 164 27.34 5.98 1.93
C ASP A 164 27.48 6.94 3.13
N THR A 165 28.29 6.53 4.10
CA THR A 165 28.78 7.43 5.13
C THR A 165 29.73 8.41 4.45
N GLY A 166 29.28 9.65 4.26
CA GLY A 166 30.03 10.71 3.60
C GLY A 166 31.51 10.71 3.96
N ARG A 167 32.36 10.48 2.97
CA ARG A 167 33.80 10.39 3.14
C ARG A 167 34.43 11.76 2.92
N HIS A 168 34.79 12.43 4.01
CA HIS A 168 35.80 13.50 3.97
C HIS A 168 37.17 12.88 3.63
N PRO A 169 38.02 13.50 2.78
CA PRO A 169 39.26 12.89 2.33
C PRO A 169 40.43 13.31 3.21
N ARG A 170 41.04 12.39 4.00
CA ARG A 170 42.43 12.53 4.48
C ARG A 170 43.17 11.19 4.57
N HIS A 171 44.22 11.12 3.75
CA HIS A 171 45.49 10.38 3.83
C HIS A 171 45.71 9.28 4.88
N GLY A 172 46.26 8.13 4.42
CA GLY A 172 47.27 7.41 5.19
C GLY A 172 47.22 5.88 5.18
N ARG A 173 48.15 5.29 4.42
CA ARG A 173 48.81 3.97 4.57
C ARG A 173 48.00 2.68 4.36
N ALA A 174 48.48 1.93 3.38
CA ALA A 174 48.12 0.56 3.06
C ALA A 174 48.62 -0.42 4.14
N HIS A 175 47.74 -1.26 4.64
CA HIS A 175 48.08 -2.53 5.27
C HIS A 175 47.39 -3.65 4.49
N ARG A 176 48.19 -4.46 3.79
CA ARG A 176 47.78 -5.75 3.21
C ARG A 176 47.54 -6.73 4.36
N GLY A 177 46.29 -6.98 4.69
CA GLY A 177 45.85 -8.06 5.60
C GLY A 177 45.34 -9.24 4.78
N LEU A 178 45.92 -10.42 5.03
CA LEU A 178 45.62 -11.70 4.40
C LEU A 178 44.13 -12.07 4.52
N ALA A 179 43.46 -12.30 3.38
CA ALA A 179 42.13 -12.87 3.34
C ALA A 179 42.20 -14.36 3.73
N ARG A 180 41.46 -14.76 4.77
CA ARG A 180 41.18 -16.17 5.07
C ARG A 180 39.98 -16.61 4.21
N PRO A 181 40.01 -17.80 3.59
CA PRO A 181 38.86 -18.31 2.86
C PRO A 181 37.74 -18.71 3.84
N GLU A 182 36.50 -18.31 3.54
CA GLU A 182 35.31 -18.74 4.27
C GLU A 182 35.05 -20.25 4.07
N PRO A 183 34.52 -20.97 5.08
CA PRO A 183 34.13 -22.36 4.93
C PRO A 183 32.86 -22.46 4.05
N PRO A 184 32.69 -23.56 3.30
CA PRO A 184 31.53 -23.72 2.43
C PRO A 184 30.23 -23.80 3.24
N HIS A 185 29.23 -23.02 2.82
CA HIS A 185 27.86 -23.11 3.33
C HIS A 185 27.27 -24.51 3.08
N PRO A 186 26.48 -25.07 4.03
CA PRO A 186 25.76 -26.31 3.80
C PRO A 186 24.76 -26.14 2.67
N ALA A 187 24.72 -27.11 1.76
CA ALA A 187 23.80 -27.13 0.62
C ALA A 187 22.35 -27.06 1.12
N GLY A 188 21.64 -26.00 0.73
CA GLY A 188 20.19 -25.95 0.83
C GLY A 188 19.54 -27.09 0.03
N PRO A 189 18.27 -27.43 0.30
CA PRO A 189 17.60 -28.55 -0.37
C PRO A 189 17.66 -28.36 -1.89
N GLN A 190 18.21 -29.37 -2.57
CA GLN A 190 18.33 -29.38 -4.02
C GLN A 190 16.93 -29.32 -4.63
N ARG A 191 16.63 -28.23 -5.36
CA ARG A 191 15.46 -28.19 -6.23
C ARG A 191 15.64 -29.30 -7.26
N GLY A 192 14.69 -30.25 -7.28
CA GLY A 192 14.64 -31.32 -8.27
C GLY A 192 14.62 -30.76 -9.71
N PRO A 193 14.88 -31.60 -10.72
CA PRO A 193 15.02 -31.15 -12.09
C PRO A 193 13.77 -30.38 -12.51
N THR A 194 13.95 -29.11 -12.85
CA THR A 194 12.93 -28.29 -13.51
C THR A 194 12.65 -28.94 -14.85
N SER A 195 11.59 -29.76 -14.91
CA SER A 195 10.98 -30.08 -16.19
C SER A 195 10.62 -28.75 -16.84
N GLU A 196 11.25 -28.41 -17.95
CA GLU A 196 10.73 -27.40 -18.86
C GLU A 196 9.37 -27.90 -19.34
N ARG A 197 8.33 -27.68 -18.52
CA ARG A 197 6.96 -27.75 -19.00
C ARG A 197 6.82 -26.57 -19.93
N ARG A 198 6.97 -26.86 -21.21
CA ARG A 198 6.52 -25.98 -22.28
C ARG A 198 5.00 -25.89 -22.13
N TRP A 199 4.54 -24.89 -21.38
CA TRP A 199 3.13 -24.60 -21.25
C TRP A 199 2.63 -24.12 -22.61
N THR A 200 1.83 -24.95 -23.28
CA THR A 200 1.08 -24.53 -24.46
C THR A 200 0.00 -23.58 -23.95
N VAL A 201 0.23 -22.28 -24.04
CA VAL A 201 -0.72 -21.28 -23.55
C VAL A 201 -1.96 -21.30 -24.44
N MET A 202 -3.07 -21.81 -23.92
CA MET A 202 -4.40 -21.60 -24.51
C MET A 202 -5.06 -20.43 -23.79
N TRP A 203 -5.19 -19.31 -24.49
CA TRP A 203 -5.92 -18.13 -24.02
C TRP A 203 -7.40 -18.25 -24.40
N ASP A 204 -8.13 -19.15 -23.75
CA ASP A 204 -9.53 -19.43 -24.08
C ASP A 204 -10.52 -18.62 -23.24
N THR A 205 -10.22 -18.28 -21.97
CA THR A 205 -11.09 -17.45 -21.12
C THR A 205 -10.34 -16.57 -20.09
N GLY A 206 -11.03 -15.56 -19.56
CA GLY A 206 -10.53 -14.75 -18.44
C GLY A 206 -10.36 -15.53 -17.14
N ALA A 207 -11.06 -16.66 -16.98
CA ALA A 207 -10.93 -17.56 -15.84
C ALA A 207 -9.56 -18.27 -15.83
N HIS A 208 -9.14 -18.83 -16.98
CA HIS A 208 -7.84 -19.46 -17.13
C HIS A 208 -6.69 -18.47 -16.95
N THR A 209 -6.85 -17.23 -17.43
CA THR A 209 -5.87 -16.17 -17.22
C THR A 209 -5.66 -15.89 -15.74
N LEU A 210 -6.74 -15.76 -14.96
CA LEU A 210 -6.67 -15.55 -13.52
C LEU A 210 -5.99 -16.73 -12.80
N LEU A 211 -6.40 -17.96 -13.12
CA LEU A 211 -5.82 -19.17 -12.52
C LEU A 211 -4.32 -19.28 -12.81
N GLN A 212 -3.90 -18.98 -14.04
CA GLN A 212 -2.49 -18.97 -14.40
C GLN A 212 -1.72 -17.92 -13.59
N CYS A 213 -2.21 -16.69 -13.48
CA CYS A 213 -1.56 -15.67 -12.66
C CYS A 213 -1.42 -16.11 -11.19
N LEU A 214 -2.45 -16.75 -10.64
CA LEU A 214 -2.41 -17.25 -9.27
C LEU A 214 -1.39 -18.39 -9.10
N GLN A 215 -1.30 -19.30 -10.06
CA GLN A 215 -0.28 -20.36 -10.08
C GLN A 215 1.14 -19.81 -10.22
N GLU A 216 1.34 -18.78 -11.06
CA GLU A 216 2.63 -18.11 -11.23
C GLU A 216 3.10 -17.45 -9.92
N GLU A 217 2.18 -16.93 -9.12
CA GLU A 217 2.44 -16.40 -7.77
C GLU A 217 2.53 -17.50 -6.68
N GLY A 218 2.44 -18.78 -7.07
CA GLY A 218 2.59 -19.92 -6.17
C GLY A 218 1.36 -20.20 -5.29
N VAL A 219 0.19 -19.71 -5.67
CA VAL A 219 -1.07 -20.01 -4.97
C VAL A 219 -1.53 -21.43 -5.32
N GLU A 220 -1.50 -22.33 -4.34
CA GLU A 220 -1.90 -23.73 -4.52
C GLU A 220 -3.40 -23.99 -4.24
N VAL A 221 -4.03 -23.19 -3.37
CA VAL A 221 -5.43 -23.35 -2.95
C VAL A 221 -6.10 -21.99 -2.77
N ILE A 222 -7.32 -21.84 -3.28
CA ILE A 222 -8.18 -20.67 -3.08
C ILE A 222 -9.44 -21.13 -2.34
N PHE A 223 -9.78 -20.53 -1.21
CA PHE A 223 -11.00 -20.84 -0.48
C PHE A 223 -11.98 -19.66 -0.52
N GLY A 224 -13.13 -19.88 -1.16
CA GLY A 224 -14.22 -18.91 -1.26
C GLY A 224 -13.88 -17.68 -2.10
N TYR A 225 -14.33 -17.65 -3.35
CA TYR A 225 -14.22 -16.44 -4.18
C TYR A 225 -15.43 -15.53 -3.92
N PRO A 226 -15.27 -14.32 -3.35
CA PRO A 226 -16.41 -13.44 -3.10
C PRO A 226 -16.86 -12.74 -4.39
N GLY A 227 -18.14 -12.90 -4.73
CA GLY A 227 -18.91 -11.90 -5.48
C GLY A 227 -19.41 -12.30 -6.86
N GLY A 228 -20.75 -12.37 -6.98
CA GLY A 228 -21.63 -11.69 -7.95
C GLY A 228 -21.43 -11.80 -9.47
N ALA A 229 -20.23 -12.06 -9.97
CA ALA A 229 -19.97 -12.35 -11.37
C ALA A 229 -20.01 -13.87 -11.56
N VAL A 230 -20.87 -14.37 -12.45
CA VAL A 230 -20.78 -15.74 -12.94
C VAL A 230 -19.59 -15.78 -13.89
N LEU A 231 -18.39 -15.87 -13.33
CA LEU A 231 -17.19 -16.28 -14.07
C LEU A 231 -17.18 -17.80 -14.06
N PRO A 232 -16.93 -18.49 -15.20
CA PRO A 232 -16.76 -19.94 -15.25
C PRO A 232 -15.42 -20.38 -14.59
N ILE A 233 -14.95 -19.64 -13.58
CA ILE A 233 -13.77 -19.97 -12.78
C ILE A 233 -13.97 -21.29 -12.05
N TYR A 234 -15.18 -21.54 -11.54
CA TYR A 234 -15.46 -22.84 -10.93
C TYR A 234 -15.32 -23.97 -11.95
N ASP A 235 -15.83 -23.80 -13.17
CA ASP A 235 -15.65 -24.78 -14.24
C ASP A 235 -14.15 -25.00 -14.54
N ALA A 236 -13.38 -23.91 -14.69
CA ALA A 236 -11.93 -23.98 -14.89
C ALA A 236 -11.11 -24.52 -13.69
N LEU A 237 -11.69 -24.54 -12.48
CA LEU A 237 -11.09 -25.18 -11.30
C LEU A 237 -11.37 -26.70 -11.25
N TYR A 238 -12.43 -27.15 -11.92
CA TYR A 238 -12.89 -28.54 -11.91
C TYR A 238 -12.59 -29.31 -13.21
N ASP A 239 -12.23 -28.61 -14.29
CA ASP A 239 -11.67 -29.19 -15.54
C ASP A 239 -10.20 -29.60 -15.38
#